data_AF-A0A3M1RGZ7-F1
#
_entry.id   AF-A0A3M1RGZ7-F1
#
_cell.length_a   1.000
_cell.length_b   1.000
_cell.length_c   1.000
_cell.angle_alpha   90.00
_cell.angle_beta   90.00
_cell.angle_gamma   90.00
#
_symmetry.space_group_name_H-M   'P 1'
#
loop_
_entity.id
_entity.type
_entity.pdbx_description
1 polymer ?
#
loop_
_entity_poly.entity_id
_entity_poly.type
_entity_poly.pdbx_seq_one_letter_code
_entity_poly.pdbx_strand_id
1 'polypeptide(L)' 'MTYYIKGLEYLGRNVKIRGETKNVEAKRFVTLGKSDSMPSRDDVIAAAKKNPKVKKVWVMKMEGNKWSKAMDTINL' A
#
# COMPACT_ATOMS: atom_id res chain seq x y z
N MET A 1 4.43 19.59 -2.05
CA MET A 1 3.39 18.59 -2.34
C MET A 1 4.10 17.28 -2.58
N THR A 2 3.64 16.19 -1.96
CA THR A 2 4.37 14.92 -2.02
C THR A 2 3.40 13.77 -2.21
N TYR A 3 3.74 12.84 -3.09
CA TYR A 3 3.01 11.61 -3.36
C TYR A 3 3.72 10.42 -2.72
N TYR A 4 2.92 9.50 -2.20
CA TYR A 4 3.37 8.27 -1.56
C TYR A 4 2.70 7.09 -2.22
N ILE A 5 3.51 6.14 -2.70
CA ILE A 5 3.01 4.86 -3.19
C ILE A 5 2.81 3.97 -1.97
N LYS A 6 1.55 3.60 -1.71
CA LYS A 6 1.16 2.76 -0.58
C LYS A 6 0.77 1.38 -1.08
N GLY A 7 1.15 0.35 -0.34
CA GLY A 7 0.81 -1.04 -0.61
C GLY A 7 0.13 -1.69 0.58
N LEU A 8 -0.66 -2.73 0.30
CA LEU A 8 -1.18 -3.66 1.28
C LEU A 8 -0.54 -5.03 1.07
N GLU A 9 0.34 -5.41 2.00
CA GLU A 9 0.97 -6.72 2.04
C GLU A 9 0.07 -7.75 2.71
N TYR A 10 0.11 -8.96 2.19
CA TYR A 10 -0.57 -10.15 2.68
C TYR A 10 0.50 -11.09 3.24
N LEU A 11 0.42 -11.40 4.54
CA LEU A 11 1.52 -12.02 5.28
C LEU A 11 1.46 -13.55 5.33
N GLY A 12 0.44 -14.18 4.73
CA GLY A 12 0.30 -15.64 4.69
C GLY A 12 0.07 -16.29 6.06
N ARG A 13 -0.29 -15.50 7.08
CA ARG A 13 -0.58 -15.98 8.44
C ARG A 13 -1.86 -15.34 8.96
N ASN A 14 -2.55 -16.05 9.84
CA ASN A 14 -3.77 -15.55 10.46
C ASN A 14 -3.48 -14.55 11.60
N VAL A 15 -4.38 -13.59 11.80
CA VAL A 15 -4.28 -12.62 12.90
C VAL A 15 -4.61 -13.27 14.24
N LYS A 16 -3.88 -12.87 15.28
CA LYS A 16 -4.18 -13.25 16.67
C LYS A 16 -4.82 -12.05 17.37
N ILE A 17 -6.07 -12.21 17.82
CA ILE A 17 -6.84 -11.17 18.50
C ILE A 17 -7.17 -11.70 19.89
N ARG A 18 -6.72 -11.01 20.95
CA ARG A 18 -6.95 -11.39 22.36
C ARG A 18 -6.59 -12.84 22.69
N GLY A 19 -5.50 -13.36 22.13
CA GLY A 19 -5.05 -14.73 22.40
C GLY A 19 -5.57 -15.78 21.41
N GLU A 20 -6.58 -15.46 20.60
CA GLU A 20 -7.19 -16.40 19.65
C GLU A 20 -6.77 -16.12 18.21
N THR A 21 -6.46 -17.18 17.46
CA THR A 21 -6.22 -17.10 16.01
C THR A 21 -7.57 -16.99 15.29
N LYS A 22 -7.79 -15.90 14.55
CA LYS A 22 -8.98 -15.72 13.71
C LYS A 22 -8.67 -16.16 12.28
N ASN A 23 -9.65 -16.67 11.54
CA ASN A 23 -9.50 -17.03 10.12
C ASN A 23 -9.49 -15.78 9.21
N VAL A 24 -8.62 -14.83 9.52
CA VAL A 24 -8.42 -13.58 8.78
C VAL A 24 -6.94 -13.43 8.57
N GLU A 25 -6.53 -13.34 7.30
CA GLU A 25 -5.12 -13.16 6.96
C GLU A 25 -4.61 -11.80 7.46
N ALA A 26 -3.45 -11.83 8.10
CA ALA A 26 -2.73 -10.67 8.57
C ALA A 26 -2.23 -9.84 7.40
N LYS A 27 -2.55 -8.55 7.43
CA LYS A 27 -2.17 -7.58 6.40
C LYS A 27 -1.38 -6.43 7.01
N ARG A 28 -0.50 -5.82 6.21
CA ARG A 28 0.31 -4.68 6.63
C ARG A 28 0.28 -3.59 5.57
N PHE A 29 0.03 -2.35 6.01
CA PHE A 29 0.23 -1.17 5.16
C PHE A 29 1.72 -0.86 5.06
N VAL A 30 2.21 -0.68 3.84
CA VAL A 30 3.61 -0.35 3.56
C VAL A 30 3.70 0.87 2.65
N THR A 31 4.80 1.61 2.77
CA THR A 31 5.16 2.67 1.81
C THR A 31 6.20 2.10 0.87
N LEU A 32 5.89 2.06 -0.42
CA LEU A 32 6.76 1.49 -1.46
C LEU A 32 7.64 2.55 -2.12
N GLY A 33 7.24 3.82 -2.03
CA GLY A 33 7.99 4.93 -2.59
C GLY A 33 7.39 6.28 -2.22
N LYS A 34 8.18 7.32 -2.43
CA LYS A 34 7.83 8.73 -2.27
C LYS A 34 8.30 9.48 -3.52
N SER A 35 7.50 10.41 -4.01
CA SER A 35 7.82 11.27 -5.16
C SER A 35 7.24 12.67 -4.94
N ASP A 36 7.87 13.70 -5.49
CA ASP A 36 7.32 15.05 -5.48
C ASP A 36 6.37 15.30 -6.67
N SER A 37 6.40 14.43 -7.69
CA SER A 37 5.47 14.39 -8.81
C SER A 37 4.52 13.19 -8.72
N MET A 38 3.34 13.30 -9.35
CA MET A 38 2.37 12.21 -9.40
C MET A 38 2.96 11.02 -10.17
N PRO A 39 3.18 9.85 -9.54
CA PRO A 39 3.72 8.69 -10.23
C PRO A 39 2.72 8.13 -11.24
N SER A 40 3.22 7.60 -12.35
CA SER A 40 2.38 6.93 -13.34
C SER A 40 1.85 5.59 -12.81
N ARG A 41 0.86 5.02 -13.47
CA ARG A 41 0.35 3.68 -13.13
C ARG A 41 1.44 2.62 -13.25
N ASP A 42 2.31 2.72 -14.23
CA ASP A 42 3.40 1.77 -14.45
C ASP A 42 4.48 1.87 -13.37
N ASP A 43 4.82 3.09 -12.94
CA ASP A 43 5.75 3.30 -11.81
C ASP A 43 5.22 2.66 -10.52
N VAL A 44 3.91 2.83 -10.28
CA VAL A 44 3.22 2.26 -9.12
C VAL A 44 3.25 0.73 -9.15
N ILE A 45 2.99 0.12 -10.31
CA ILE A 45 3.05 -1.33 -10.50
C ILE A 45 4.50 -1.83 -10.36
N ALA A 46 5.48 -1.14 -10.94
CA ALA A 46 6.89 -1.48 -10.84
C ALA A 46 7.39 -1.45 -9.39
N ALA A 47 6.98 -0.44 -8.61
CA ALA A 47 7.27 -0.35 -7.18
C ALA A 47 6.66 -1.53 -6.40
N ALA A 48 5.44 -1.94 -6.73
CA ALA A 48 4.78 -3.07 -6.08
C ALA A 48 5.39 -4.42 -6.47
N LYS A 49 5.82 -4.62 -7.72
CA LYS A 49 6.49 -5.86 -8.18
C LYS A 49 7.78 -6.16 -7.43
N LYS A 50 8.47 -5.14 -6.89
CA LYS A 50 9.64 -5.33 -6.01
C LYS A 50 9.29 -6.01 -4.68
N ASN A 51 7.99 -6.11 -4.35
CA ASN A 51 7.49 -6.72 -3.13
C ASN A 51 6.36 -7.72 -3.43
N PRO A 52 6.66 -9.02 -3.59
CA PRO A 52 5.69 -10.02 -4.05
C PRO A 52 4.52 -10.28 -3.07
N LYS A 53 4.64 -9.81 -1.81
CA LYS A 53 3.58 -9.92 -0.80
C LYS A 53 2.53 -8.82 -0.94
N VAL A 54 2.79 -7.75 -1.69
CA VAL A 54 1.82 -6.69 -1.96
C VAL A 54 0.77 -7.20 -2.95
N LYS A 55 -0.51 -7.10 -2.56
CA LYS A 55 -1.65 -7.49 -3.42
C LYS A 55 -2.51 -6.30 -3.86
N LYS A 56 -2.39 -5.17 -3.16
CA LYS A 56 -3.08 -3.93 -3.50
C LYS A 56 -2.14 -2.76 -3.38
N VAL A 57 -2.22 -1.82 -4.31
CA VAL A 57 -1.38 -0.62 -4.34
C VAL A 57 -2.21 0.61 -4.72
N TRP A 58 -1.90 1.77 -4.15
CA TRP A 58 -2.54 3.05 -4.46
C TRP A 58 -1.59 4.21 -4.18
N VAL A 59 -1.96 5.41 -4.63
CA VAL A 59 -1.17 6.62 -4.40
C VAL A 59 -1.92 7.54 -3.44
N MET A 60 -1.22 8.01 -2.42
CA MET A 60 -1.68 9.04 -1.50
C MET A 60 -0.92 10.34 -1.78
N LYS A 61 -1.63 11.46 -1.82
CA LYS A 61 -1.06 12.80 -1.90
C LYS A 61 -1.06 13.45 -0.52
N MET A 62 0.01 14.16 -0.20
CA MET A 62 0.16 14.97 0.99
C MET A 62 0.36 16.44 0.60
N GLU A 63 -0.50 17.29 1.15
CA GLU A 63 -0.44 18.75 1.03
C GLU A 63 -0.44 19.37 2.42
N GLY A 64 0.73 19.82 2.89
CA GLY A 64 0.92 20.18 4.29
C GLY A 64 0.70 18.97 5.19
N ASN A 65 -0.32 19.02 6.04
CA ASN A 65 -0.75 17.93 6.93
C ASN A 65 -1.96 17.13 6.41
N LYS A 66 -2.53 17.51 5.26
CA LYS A 66 -3.72 16.85 4.69
C LYS A 66 -3.31 15.71 3.77
N TRP A 67 -3.98 14.58 3.92
CA TRP A 67 -3.82 13.41 3.08
C TRP A 67 -5.06 13.20 2.19
N SER A 68 -4.85 12.96 0.90
CA SER A 68 -5.91 12.62 -0.04
C SER A 68 -5.49 11.45 -0.93
N LYS A 69 -6.47 10.67 -1.41
CA LYS A 69 -6.21 9.59 -2.36
C LYS A 69 -6.05 10.21 -3.75
N ALA A 70 -4.91 9.97 -4.39
CA ALA A 70 -4.59 10.56 -5.69
C ALA A 70 -4.83 9.60 -6.86
N MET A 71 -4.84 8.29 -6.59
CA MET A 71 -5.09 7.25 -7.58
C MET A 71 -5.94 6.15 -6.96
N ASP A 72 -6.82 5.56 -7.77
CA ASP A 72 -7.57 4.37 -7.37
C ASP A 72 -6.69 3.19 -7.00
N THR A 73 -7.30 2.27 -6.25
CA THR A 73 -6.60 1.09 -5.78
C THR A 73 -6.46 0.09 -6.91
N ILE A 74 -5.22 -0.28 -7.21
CA ILE A 74 -4.88 -1.31 -8.18
C ILE A 74 -4.77 -2.63 -7.43
N ASN A 75 -5.52 -3.63 -7.85
CA ASN A 75 -5.32 -5.02 -7.43
C ASN A 75 -4.28 -5.66 -8.35
N LEU A 76 -3.32 -6.36 -7.77
CA LEU A 76 -2.18 -6.97 -8.46
C LEU A 76 -2.34 -8.50 -8.55
#